data_AF-A0A7C7UMK1-F1
#
_entry.id   AF-A0A7C7UMK1-F1
#
_cell.length_a   1.000
_cell.length_b   1.000
_cell.length_c   1.000
_cell.angle_alpha   90.00
_cell.angle_beta   90.00
_cell.angle_gamma   90.00
#
_symmetry.space_group_name_H-M   'P 1'
#
loop_
_entity.id
_entity.type
_entity.pdbx_description
1 polymer ?
#
loop_
_entity_poly.entity_id
_entity_poly.type
_entity_poly.pdbx_seq_one_letter_code
_entity_poly.pdbx_strand_id
1 'polypeptide(L)'
;LKSKACIVHILPLQHESDFQAASPEDLADLARVMKRAMGRLEAVIGGAQYNYFLHSRPRGKPYDDCQASYHWHLEICPRTSIPSGFELGSGLFVNTISPEDAAGRLRAVKLPPE
;
A
#
# COMPACT_ATOMS: atom_id res chain seq x y z
N LEU A 1 17.71 14.05 -2.06
CA LEU A 1 17.30 12.71 -1.58
C LEU A 1 15.84 12.51 -1.93
N LYS A 2 15.48 11.56 -2.80
CA LYS A 2 14.08 11.24 -3.12
C LYS A 2 13.64 10.00 -2.32
N SER A 3 13.49 10.10 -1.00
CA SER A 3 13.18 8.92 -0.16
C SER A 3 11.80 8.31 -0.45
N LYS A 4 11.51 7.13 0.11
CA LYS A 4 10.21 6.43 0.08
C LYS A 4 9.07 7.37 0.50
N ALA A 5 8.51 8.07 -0.47
CA ALA A 5 7.44 9.03 -0.27
C ALA A 5 6.12 8.40 -0.72
N CYS A 6 5.10 8.47 0.14
CA CYS A 6 3.71 8.09 -0.15
C CYS A 6 3.47 6.58 -0.36
N ILE A 7 3.85 5.74 0.62
CA ILE A 7 3.32 4.36 0.70
C ILE A 7 1.81 4.43 0.92
N VAL A 8 1.05 3.58 0.23
CA VAL A 8 -0.43 3.52 0.34
C VAL A 8 -0.85 2.12 0.75
N HIS A 9 -1.62 2.01 1.83
CA HIS A 9 -2.25 0.76 2.23
C HIS A 9 -3.73 0.79 1.83
N ILE A 10 -4.19 -0.29 1.20
CA ILE A 10 -5.60 -0.53 0.87
C ILE A 10 -6.03 -1.78 1.64
N LEU A 11 -7.09 -1.65 2.43
CA LEU A 11 -7.62 -2.71 3.29
C LEU A 11 -9.16 -2.71 3.26
N PRO A 12 -9.81 -3.86 3.49
CA PRO A 12 -11.25 -3.92 3.59
C PRO A 12 -11.75 -3.12 4.80
N LEU A 13 -12.97 -2.59 4.71
CA LEU A 13 -13.59 -1.85 5.83
C LEU A 13 -14.05 -2.78 6.94
N GLN A 14 -14.51 -3.97 6.58
CA GLN A 14 -14.87 -5.01 7.53
C GLN A 14 -13.66 -5.88 7.83
N HIS A 15 -13.60 -6.42 9.04
CA HIS A 15 -12.50 -7.29 9.43
C HIS A 15 -12.48 -8.56 8.60
N GLU A 16 -11.38 -8.76 7.86
CA GLU A 16 -11.14 -9.96 7.09
C GLU A 16 -9.67 -10.34 7.15
N SER A 17 -9.38 -11.56 7.61
CA SER A 17 -8.00 -11.99 7.83
C SER A 17 -7.32 -12.54 6.58
N ASP A 18 -8.08 -13.15 5.68
CA ASP A 18 -7.56 -13.89 4.53
C ASP A 18 -8.13 -13.33 3.24
N PHE A 19 -7.26 -12.79 2.38
CA PHE A 19 -7.62 -12.28 1.07
C PHE A 19 -8.33 -13.32 0.19
N GLN A 20 -8.09 -14.62 0.39
CA GLN A 20 -8.78 -15.65 -0.39
C GLN A 20 -10.27 -15.77 -0.07
N ALA A 21 -10.73 -15.20 1.04
CA ALA A 21 -12.15 -15.14 1.37
C ALA A 21 -12.86 -13.94 0.75
N ALA A 22 -12.12 -13.01 0.11
CA ALA A 22 -12.68 -11.77 -0.42
C ALA A 22 -13.72 -12.07 -1.51
N SER A 23 -14.87 -11.41 -1.42
CA SER A 23 -15.94 -11.60 -2.40
C SER A 23 -15.58 -11.02 -3.77
N PRO A 24 -16.20 -11.48 -4.87
CA PRO A 24 -16.03 -10.86 -6.19
C PRO A 24 -16.33 -9.36 -6.18
N GLU A 25 -17.29 -8.92 -5.38
CA GLU A 25 -17.65 -7.52 -5.18
C GLU A 25 -16.51 -6.74 -4.51
N ASP A 26 -15.92 -7.29 -3.43
CA ASP A 26 -14.77 -6.69 -2.75
C ASP A 26 -13.55 -6.60 -3.67
N LEU A 27 -13.32 -7.61 -4.51
CA LEU A 27 -12.24 -7.61 -5.50
C LEU A 27 -12.47 -6.55 -6.59
N ALA A 28 -13.70 -6.34 -7.02
CA ALA A 28 -14.05 -5.28 -7.96
C ALA A 28 -13.90 -3.88 -7.34
N ASP A 29 -14.24 -3.71 -6.06
CA ASP A 29 -13.98 -2.50 -5.30
C ASP A 29 -12.47 -2.25 -5.11
N LEU A 30 -11.72 -3.28 -4.75
CA LEU A 30 -10.26 -3.22 -4.63
C LEU A 30 -9.63 -2.76 -5.94
N ALA A 31 -10.03 -3.31 -7.08
CA ALA A 31 -9.53 -2.91 -8.40
C ALA A 31 -9.78 -1.41 -8.69
N ARG A 32 -10.98 -0.91 -8.37
CA ARG A 32 -11.33 0.51 -8.50
C ARG A 32 -10.48 1.39 -7.59
N VAL A 33 -10.31 1.01 -6.32
CA VAL A 33 -9.49 1.75 -5.35
C VAL A 33 -8.02 1.74 -5.75
N MET A 34 -7.48 0.60 -6.19
CA MET A 34 -6.11 0.47 -6.68
C MET A 34 -5.85 1.38 -7.88
N LYS A 35 -6.72 1.34 -8.91
CA LYS A 35 -6.60 2.22 -10.08
C LYS A 35 -6.57 3.70 -9.68
N ARG A 36 -7.47 4.09 -8.76
CA ARG A 36 -7.55 5.45 -8.21
C ARG A 36 -6.35 5.84 -7.36
N ALA A 37 -5.77 4.92 -6.59
CA ALA A 37 -4.58 5.15 -5.78
C ALA A 37 -3.35 5.33 -6.68
N MET A 38 -3.15 4.44 -7.65
CA MET A 38 -2.06 4.51 -8.61
C MET A 38 -2.12 5.78 -9.46
N GLY A 39 -3.30 6.18 -9.94
CA GLY A 39 -3.46 7.44 -10.68
C GLY A 39 -3.11 8.69 -9.83
N ARG A 40 -3.39 8.66 -8.53
CA ARG A 40 -2.99 9.76 -7.61
C ARG A 40 -1.50 9.76 -7.35
N LEU A 41 -0.92 8.58 -7.12
CA LEU A 41 0.53 8.44 -6.95
C LEU A 41 1.28 8.94 -8.19
N GLU A 42 0.78 8.60 -9.38
CA GLU A 42 1.35 9.06 -10.65
C GLU A 42 1.31 10.58 -10.76
N ALA A 43 0.18 11.21 -10.43
CA ALA A 43 0.06 12.67 -10.44
C ALA A 43 0.95 13.38 -9.40
N VAL A 44 1.19 12.77 -8.23
CA VAL A 44 1.97 13.38 -7.13
C VAL A 44 3.48 13.17 -7.29
N ILE A 45 3.89 11.99 -7.78
CA ILE A 45 5.29 11.54 -7.78
C ILE A 45 5.90 11.57 -9.19
N GLY A 46 5.09 11.36 -10.23
CA GLY A 46 5.47 11.46 -11.64
C GLY A 46 6.37 10.32 -12.15
N GLY A 47 5.80 9.35 -12.87
CA GLY A 47 6.54 8.30 -13.59
C GLY A 47 7.29 7.32 -12.70
N ALA A 48 6.89 7.17 -11.43
CA ALA A 48 7.55 6.24 -10.52
C ALA A 48 7.23 4.79 -10.91
N GLN A 49 8.22 3.90 -10.75
CA GLN A 49 7.95 2.47 -10.79
C GLN A 49 7.33 2.05 -9.46
N TYR A 50 6.40 1.11 -9.46
CA TYR A 50 5.72 0.64 -8.25
C TYR A 50 6.01 -0.84 -8.02
N ASN A 51 6.05 -1.23 -6.74
CA ASN A 51 5.78 -2.59 -6.30
C ASN A 51 4.50 -2.59 -5.49
N TYR A 52 3.78 -3.69 -5.48
CA TYR A 52 2.74 -3.93 -4.49
C TYR A 52 2.97 -5.26 -3.79
N PHE A 53 2.57 -5.32 -2.52
CA PHE A 53 2.69 -6.49 -1.68
C PHE A 53 1.31 -6.80 -1.11
N LEU A 54 0.87 -8.05 -1.27
CA LEU A 54 -0.34 -8.54 -0.64
C LEU A 54 0.04 -9.21 0.67
N HIS A 55 -0.47 -8.65 1.77
CA HIS A 55 -0.32 -9.19 3.10
C HIS A 55 -1.62 -9.91 3.44
N SER A 56 -1.60 -11.24 3.39
CA SER A 56 -2.74 -12.11 3.75
C SER A 56 -2.35 -13.05 4.88
N ARG A 57 -3.36 -13.67 5.50
CA ARG A 57 -3.19 -14.63 6.59
C ARG A 57 -2.10 -15.67 6.25
N PRO A 58 -1.09 -15.84 7.14
CA PRO A 58 -0.07 -16.87 6.96
C PRO A 58 -0.68 -18.28 7.01
N ARG A 59 -0.11 -19.21 6.23
CA ARG A 59 -0.59 -20.59 6.13
C ARG A 59 0.18 -21.50 7.07
N GLY A 60 -0.51 -22.49 7.63
CA GLY A 60 0.06 -23.55 8.46
C GLY A 60 -0.54 -23.60 9.86
N LYS A 61 -0.51 -24.80 10.48
CA LYS A 61 -1.10 -25.08 11.80
C LYS A 61 -0.74 -24.07 12.91
N PRO A 62 0.50 -23.54 12.99
CA PRO A 62 0.85 -22.56 14.03
C PRO A 62 0.09 -21.22 13.91
N TYR A 63 -0.61 -20.98 12.81
CA TYR A 63 -1.28 -19.72 12.51
C TYR A 63 -2.81 -19.89 12.35
N ASP A 64 -3.39 -20.97 12.88
CA ASP A 64 -4.83 -21.21 12.76
C ASP A 64 -5.68 -20.27 13.65
N ASP A 65 -5.11 -19.76 14.73
CA ASP A 65 -5.74 -18.85 15.70
C ASP A 65 -5.50 -17.35 15.41
N CYS A 66 -4.69 -17.01 14.39
CA CYS A 66 -4.34 -15.61 14.11
C CYS A 66 -5.46 -14.80 13.43
N GLN A 67 -6.61 -15.40 13.11
CA GLN A 67 -7.70 -14.78 12.35
C GLN A 67 -8.25 -13.50 13.00
N ALA A 68 -8.31 -13.45 14.34
CA ALA A 68 -8.79 -12.26 15.05
C ALA A 68 -7.78 -11.11 15.03
N SER A 69 -6.48 -11.41 14.91
CA SER A 69 -5.39 -10.43 14.92
C SER A 69 -4.90 -10.01 13.53
N TYR A 70 -5.14 -10.84 12.51
CA TYR A 70 -4.65 -10.58 11.16
C TYR A 70 -5.75 -9.91 10.32
N HIS A 71 -5.38 -8.88 9.58
CA HIS A 71 -6.27 -8.16 8.67
C HIS A 71 -5.54 -7.96 7.34
N TRP A 72 -6.07 -8.55 6.27
CA TRP A 72 -5.37 -8.53 5.00
C TRP A 72 -5.34 -7.11 4.43
N HIS A 73 -4.24 -6.74 3.77
CA HIS A 73 -4.13 -5.46 3.11
C HIS A 73 -3.15 -5.54 1.93
N LEU A 74 -3.31 -4.62 1.01
CA LEU A 74 -2.40 -4.39 -0.09
C LEU A 74 -1.56 -3.15 0.19
N GLU A 75 -0.24 -3.30 0.18
CA GLU A 75 0.71 -2.20 0.31
C GLU A 75 1.25 -1.83 -1.08
N ILE A 76 1.10 -0.57 -1.49
CA ILE A 76 1.70 -0.02 -2.72
C ILE A 76 2.92 0.81 -2.33
N CYS A 77 4.07 0.44 -2.89
CA CYS A 77 5.38 1.02 -2.65
C CYS A 77 5.95 1.67 -3.93
N PRO A 78 5.86 3.00 -4.08
CA PRO A 78 6.58 3.72 -5.13
C PRO A 78 8.10 3.63 -4.94
N ARG A 79 8.83 3.35 -6.02
CA ARG A 79 10.31 3.36 -6.04
C ARG A 79 10.81 4.76 -6.39
N THR A 80 11.09 5.55 -5.37
CA THR A 80 11.52 6.96 -5.50
C THR A 80 13.04 7.14 -5.36
N SER A 81 13.74 6.23 -4.68
CA SER A 81 15.20 6.21 -4.53
C SER A 81 15.80 4.82 -4.49
N ILE A 82 17.10 4.77 -4.77
CA ILE A 82 17.96 3.63 -4.45
C ILE A 82 18.25 3.66 -2.93
N PRO A 83 18.14 2.52 -2.21
CA PRO A 83 18.48 2.45 -0.80
C PRO A 83 19.92 2.89 -0.53
N SER A 84 20.11 3.73 0.49
CA SER A 84 21.43 4.18 0.94
C SER A 84 22.17 3.11 1.74
N GLY A 85 23.48 3.31 1.97
CA GLY A 85 24.28 2.40 2.80
C GLY A 85 23.76 2.26 4.24
N PHE A 86 23.10 3.29 4.78
CA PHE A 86 22.43 3.20 6.08
C PHE A 86 21.24 2.25 6.04
N GLU A 87 20.36 2.38 5.04
CA GLU A 87 19.17 1.54 4.91
C GLU A 87 19.55 0.08 4.66
N LEU A 88 20.58 -0.15 3.85
CA LEU A 88 21.12 -1.49 3.61
C LEU A 88 21.81 -2.09 4.85
N GLY A 89 22.56 -1.28 5.61
CA GLY A 89 23.31 -1.75 6.77
C GLY A 89 22.47 -1.94 8.03
N SER A 90 21.41 -1.16 8.20
CA SER A 90 20.54 -1.19 9.39
C SER A 90 19.20 -1.89 9.19
N GLY A 91 18.73 -2.04 7.96
CA GLY A 91 17.37 -2.48 7.66
C GLY A 91 16.28 -1.45 7.99
N LEU A 92 16.64 -0.26 8.44
CA LEU A 92 15.71 0.84 8.73
C LEU A 92 15.53 1.72 7.50
N PHE A 93 14.30 2.16 7.26
CA PHE A 93 13.98 3.08 6.17
C PHE A 93 13.78 4.50 6.70
N VAL A 94 14.25 5.48 5.94
CA VAL A 94 14.04 6.90 6.26
C VAL A 94 12.93 7.44 5.38
N ASN A 95 11.85 7.91 6.00
CA ASN A 95 10.80 8.64 5.28
C ASN A 95 11.03 10.15 5.43
N THR A 96 11.12 10.86 4.30
CA THR A 96 11.33 12.31 4.26
C THR A 96 10.02 13.10 4.22
N ILE A 97 8.87 12.45 4.12
CA ILE A 97 7.55 13.08 4.09
C ILE A 97 6.66 12.44 5.16
N SER A 98 6.03 13.27 5.98
CA SER A 98 5.08 12.79 6.98
C SER A 98 3.88 12.10 6.31
N PRO A 99 3.26 11.08 6.94
CA PRO A 99 2.06 10.47 6.40
C PRO A 99 0.90 11.47 6.24
N GLU A 100 0.83 12.49 7.09
CA GLU A 100 -0.17 13.57 7.03
C GLU A 100 -0.01 14.39 5.74
N ASP A 101 1.22 14.81 5.42
CA ASP A 101 1.51 15.58 4.20
C ASP A 101 1.31 14.71 2.95
N ALA A 102 1.74 13.45 2.99
CA ALA A 102 1.55 12.51 1.89
C ALA A 102 0.05 12.30 1.60
N ALA A 103 -0.76 12.06 2.63
CA ALA A 103 -2.20 11.92 2.50
C ALA A 103 -2.86 13.20 1.97
N GLY A 104 -2.44 14.37 2.43
CA GLY A 104 -2.89 15.67 1.93
C GLY A 104 -2.63 15.84 0.43
N ARG A 105 -1.40 15.54 -0.01
CA ARG A 105 -1.00 15.62 -1.43
C ARG A 105 -1.81 14.67 -2.31
N LEU A 106 -2.00 13.42 -1.88
CA LEU A 106 -2.79 12.43 -2.64
C LEU A 106 -4.26 12.83 -2.74
N ARG A 107 -4.84 13.40 -1.66
CA ARG A 107 -6.25 13.84 -1.65
C ARG A 107 -6.51 15.05 -2.53
N ALA A 108 -5.54 15.96 -2.66
CA ALA A 108 -5.65 17.17 -3.47
C ALA A 108 -5.72 16.90 -4.99
N VAL A 109 -5.29 15.71 -5.43
CA VAL A 109 -5.34 15.33 -6.86
C VAL A 109 -6.77 15.09 -7.32
N LYS A 110 -7.16 15.82 -8.38
CA LYS A 110 -8.37 15.55 -9.16
C LYS A 110 -8.02 14.59 -10.30
N LEU A 111 -8.57 13.38 -10.24
CA LEU A 111 -8.48 12.44 -11.35
C LEU A 111 -9.54 12.78 -12.41
N PRO A 112 -9.27 12.50 -13.70
CA PRO A 112 -10.31 12.54 -14.73
C PRO A 112 -11.44 11.54 -14.39
N PRO A 113 -12.68 11.82 -14.84
CA PRO A 113 -13.79 10.86 -14.72
C PRO A 113 -13.45 9.56 -15.45
N GLU A 114 -13.96 8.44 -14.91
CA GLU A 114 -13.76 7.09 -15.47
C GLU A 114 -14.53 6.85 -16.77
#